data_AF-A0A6B2XLQ2-F1
#
_entry.id   AF-A0A6B2XLQ2-F1
#
_cell.length_a   1.000
_cell.length_b   1.000
_cell.length_c   1.000
_cell.angle_alpha   90.00
_cell.angle_beta   90.00
_cell.angle_gamma   90.00
#
_symmetry.space_group_name_H-M   'P 1'
#
loop_
_entity.id
_entity.type
_entity.pdbx_description
1 polymer ?
#
loop_
_entity_poly.entity_id
_entity_poly.type
_entity_poly.pdbx_seq_one_letter_code
_entity_poly.pdbx_strand_id
1 'polypeptide(L)'
;IEYDPNRTARIALLHYADGEKRYIIAPAKLKQGDVVENGAGADIKPGNNLPLRNIPTGTVIHAIELKPGGGAKIARSAGASVQLVAKDGPYAQLRMPSGEIRNVDLRCRATVGEVGNAEQSNINWG
;
A
#
# COMPACT_ATOMS: atom_id res chain seq x y z
N ILE A 1 9.47 12.72 -4.81
CA ILE A 1 9.84 11.29 -4.62
C ILE A 1 11.31 11.27 -4.31
N GLU A 2 11.68 10.62 -3.22
CA GLU A 2 13.02 10.68 -2.62
C GLU A 2 13.53 9.27 -2.32
N TYR A 3 14.85 9.17 -2.19
CA TYR A 3 15.54 7.96 -1.74
C TYR A 3 15.50 7.89 -0.21
N ASP A 4 15.36 6.67 0.34
CA ASP A 4 15.46 6.42 1.78
C ASP A 4 16.44 5.26 2.04
N PRO A 5 17.53 5.47 2.80
CA PRO A 5 18.54 4.44 3.04
C PRO A 5 18.06 3.30 3.97
N ASN A 6 16.99 3.52 4.75
CA ASN A 6 16.51 2.56 5.74
C ASN A 6 15.50 1.54 5.16
N ARG A 7 15.22 1.60 3.86
CA ARG A 7 14.27 0.70 3.20
C ARG A 7 14.61 0.55 1.72
N THR A 8 14.10 -0.52 1.13
CA THR A 8 14.29 -0.77 -0.31
C THR A 8 13.35 0.06 -1.19
N ALA A 9 12.18 0.46 -0.69
CA ALA A 9 11.22 1.25 -1.44
C ALA A 9 11.54 2.76 -1.40
N ARG A 10 11.23 3.48 -2.48
CA ARG A 10 11.29 4.96 -2.47
C ARG A 10 10.20 5.55 -1.57
N ILE A 11 10.35 6.82 -1.20
CA ILE A 11 9.33 7.57 -0.45
C ILE A 11 8.79 8.76 -1.24
N ALA A 12 7.54 9.12 -0.99
CA ALA A 12 6.92 10.31 -1.52
C ALA A 12 6.58 11.25 -0.36
N LEU A 13 7.03 12.51 -0.47
CA LEU A 13 6.62 13.59 0.40
C LEU A 13 5.27 14.13 -0.09
N LEU A 14 4.24 14.01 0.74
CA LEU A 14 2.92 14.57 0.49
C LEU A 14 2.79 15.92 1.19
N HIS A 15 2.16 16.87 0.50
CA HIS A 15 1.71 18.13 1.08
C HIS A 15 0.19 18.06 1.22
N TYR A 16 -0.30 18.05 2.45
CA TYR A 16 -1.72 18.08 2.74
C TYR A 16 -2.27 19.50 2.56
N ALA A 17 -3.57 19.61 2.31
CA ALA A 17 -4.25 20.90 2.13
C ALA A 17 -4.22 21.78 3.39
N ASP A 18 -4.05 21.18 4.57
CA ASP A 18 -3.88 21.85 5.86
C ASP A 18 -2.43 22.35 6.10
N GLY A 19 -1.51 22.09 5.17
CA GLY A 19 -0.11 22.47 5.27
C GLY A 19 0.79 21.42 5.95
N GLU A 20 0.24 20.32 6.47
CA GLU A 20 1.05 19.23 6.98
C GLU A 20 1.85 18.55 5.87
N LYS A 21 3.05 18.08 6.22
CA LYS A 21 3.89 17.29 5.33
C LYS A 21 4.13 15.92 5.93
N ARG A 22 3.85 14.87 5.16
CA ARG A 22 4.12 13.49 5.61
C ARG A 22 4.73 12.67 4.50
N TYR A 23 5.58 11.73 4.89
CA TYR A 23 6.12 10.74 3.98
C TYR A 23 5.23 9.51 3.91
N ILE A 24 5.08 8.99 2.69
CA ILE A 24 4.51 7.67 2.43
C ILE A 24 5.51 6.81 1.66
N ILE A 25 5.33 5.49 1.69
CA ILE A 25 5.99 4.59 0.75
C ILE A 25 5.47 4.96 -0.65
N ALA A 26 6.38 5.19 -1.60
CA ALA A 26 6.02 5.57 -2.96
C ALA A 26 5.43 4.37 -3.71
N PRO A 27 4.17 4.42 -4.14
CA PRO A 27 3.59 3.43 -5.05
C PRO A 27 4.25 3.50 -6.43
N ALA A 28 4.29 2.39 -7.16
CA ALA A 28 5.02 2.31 -8.44
C ALA A 28 4.52 3.28 -9.52
N LYS A 29 3.22 3.58 -9.54
CA LYS A 29 2.59 4.43 -10.56
C LYS A 29 2.37 5.87 -10.12
N LEU A 30 2.85 6.24 -8.92
CA LEU A 30 2.68 7.59 -8.41
C LEU A 30 3.72 8.54 -9.03
N LYS A 31 3.26 9.65 -9.59
CA LYS A 31 4.09 10.72 -10.15
C LYS A 31 3.99 11.98 -9.32
N GLN A 32 4.95 12.89 -9.52
CA GLN A 32 4.88 14.20 -8.90
C GLN A 32 3.68 14.98 -9.44
N GLY A 33 2.91 15.58 -8.54
CA GLY A 33 1.69 16.34 -8.88
C GLY A 33 0.41 15.50 -8.83
N ASP A 34 0.50 14.18 -8.71
CA ASP A 34 -0.67 13.33 -8.53
C ASP A 34 -1.34 13.62 -7.17
N VAL A 35 -2.67 13.64 -7.18
CA VAL A 35 -3.48 13.81 -5.97
C VAL A 35 -3.72 12.45 -5.36
N VAL A 36 -3.43 12.34 -4.06
CA VAL A 36 -3.63 11.14 -3.26
C VAL A 36 -4.61 11.43 -2.14
N GLU A 37 -5.57 10.53 -1.96
CA GLU A 37 -6.64 10.67 -1.00
C GLU A 37 -6.60 9.56 0.04
N ASN A 38 -7.07 9.89 1.25
CA ASN A 38 -7.12 8.98 2.36
C ASN A 38 -8.52 8.99 2.99
N GLY A 39 -9.24 7.88 2.92
CA GLY A 39 -10.58 7.79 3.51
C GLY A 39 -11.46 6.72 2.87
N ALA A 40 -12.63 6.48 3.48
CA ALA A 40 -13.58 5.49 2.99
C ALA A 40 -14.21 5.87 1.63
N GLY A 41 -14.28 7.16 1.31
CA GLY A 41 -14.81 7.67 0.05
C GLY A 41 -13.77 7.97 -1.02
N ALA A 42 -12.50 7.60 -0.81
CA ALA A 42 -11.45 7.84 -1.79
C ALA A 42 -11.67 6.95 -3.04
N ASP A 43 -11.17 7.42 -4.18
CA ASP A 43 -11.19 6.60 -5.40
C ASP A 43 -10.24 5.40 -5.29
N ILE A 44 -10.50 4.33 -6.05
CA ILE A 44 -9.60 3.19 -6.18
C ILE A 44 -8.49 3.53 -7.19
N LYS A 45 -7.57 4.41 -6.78
CA LYS A 45 -6.41 4.85 -7.58
C LYS A 45 -5.10 4.53 -6.85
N PRO A 46 -4.01 4.22 -7.59
CA PRO A 46 -2.71 3.96 -6.97
C PRO A 46 -2.29 5.09 -6.02
N GLY A 47 -1.92 4.74 -4.79
CA GLY A 47 -1.56 5.68 -3.73
C GLY A 47 -2.67 6.01 -2.75
N ASN A 48 -3.95 5.87 -3.14
CA ASN A 48 -5.05 6.13 -2.23
C ASN A 48 -5.11 5.08 -1.10
N ASN A 49 -5.46 5.52 0.11
CA ASN A 49 -5.53 4.67 1.29
C ASN A 49 -6.97 4.55 1.80
N LEU A 50 -7.45 3.30 1.93
CA LEU A 50 -8.82 3.00 2.32
C LEU A 50 -8.88 1.82 3.29
N PRO A 51 -9.95 1.70 4.10
CA PRO A 51 -10.28 0.45 4.77
C PRO A 51 -10.53 -0.69 3.77
N LEU A 52 -10.09 -1.92 4.08
CA LEU A 52 -10.23 -3.09 3.21
C LEU A 52 -11.69 -3.35 2.80
N ARG A 53 -12.66 -3.02 3.67
CA ARG A 53 -14.09 -3.14 3.34
C ARG A 53 -14.51 -2.30 2.12
N ASN A 54 -13.86 -1.17 1.87
CA ASN A 54 -14.19 -0.23 0.79
C ASN A 54 -13.44 -0.57 -0.52
N ILE A 55 -12.39 -1.39 -0.46
CA ILE A 55 -11.57 -1.73 -1.62
C ILE A 55 -12.19 -2.92 -2.37
N PRO A 56 -12.47 -2.85 -3.68
CA PRO A 56 -13.02 -3.98 -4.44
C PRO A 56 -12.18 -5.26 -4.35
N THR A 57 -12.81 -6.43 -4.38
CA THR A 57 -12.06 -7.69 -4.51
C THR A 57 -11.38 -7.76 -5.87
N GLY A 58 -10.23 -8.42 -5.93
CA GLY A 58 -9.35 -8.51 -7.10
C GLY A 58 -8.30 -7.39 -7.19
N THR A 59 -8.45 -6.29 -6.43
CA THR A 59 -7.48 -5.19 -6.46
C THR A 59 -6.12 -5.59 -5.88
N VAL A 60 -5.08 -4.99 -6.45
CA VAL A 60 -3.72 -5.05 -5.91
C VAL A 60 -3.54 -3.93 -4.88
N ILE A 61 -3.05 -4.30 -3.70
CA ILE A 61 -2.87 -3.40 -2.56
C ILE A 61 -1.52 -3.66 -1.87
N HIS A 62 -1.05 -2.67 -1.12
CA HIS A 62 0.18 -2.75 -0.34
C HIS A 62 0.04 -1.96 0.98
N ALA A 63 1.08 -2.00 1.82
CA ALA A 63 1.13 -1.32 3.12
C ALA A 63 -0.12 -1.59 3.98
N ILE A 64 -0.38 -2.87 4.24
CA ILE A 64 -1.61 -3.35 4.88
C ILE A 64 -1.41 -3.47 6.39
N GLU A 65 -2.41 -3.05 7.17
CA GLU A 65 -2.43 -3.23 8.62
C GLU A 65 -2.75 -4.69 9.00
N LEU A 66 -2.12 -5.18 10.08
CA LEU A 66 -2.47 -6.51 10.62
C LEU A 66 -3.64 -6.46 11.61
N LYS A 67 -3.78 -5.34 12.32
CA LYS A 67 -4.88 -5.02 13.23
C LYS A 67 -5.37 -3.60 12.92
N PRO A 68 -6.67 -3.30 13.07
CA PRO A 68 -7.19 -1.97 12.78
C PRO A 68 -6.44 -0.89 13.58
N GLY A 69 -5.85 0.08 12.90
CA GLY A 69 -5.07 1.17 13.53
C GLY A 69 -3.68 0.76 14.05
N GLY A 70 -3.23 -0.47 13.81
CA GLY A 70 -1.91 -0.96 14.20
C GLY A 70 -0.77 -0.54 13.27
N GLY A 71 -1.08 0.24 12.23
CA GLY A 71 -0.14 0.66 11.20
C GLY A 71 0.22 -0.46 10.22
N ALA A 72 0.77 -0.06 9.07
CA ALA A 72 1.12 -0.98 7.99
C ALA A 72 2.24 -1.94 8.43
N LYS A 73 2.01 -3.25 8.26
CA LYS A 73 2.98 -4.31 8.55
C LYS A 73 3.27 -5.20 7.34
N ILE A 74 2.29 -5.37 6.45
CA ILE A 74 2.38 -6.27 5.29
C ILE A 74 2.68 -5.46 4.01
N ALA A 75 3.46 -6.06 3.10
CA ALA A 75 3.76 -5.53 1.76
C ALA A 75 4.32 -4.08 1.78
N ARG A 76 5.48 -3.90 2.41
CA ARG A 76 6.17 -2.59 2.53
C ARG A 76 7.48 -2.48 1.73
N SER A 77 8.04 -3.62 1.32
CA SER A 77 9.31 -3.68 0.60
C SER A 77 9.15 -3.27 -0.86
N ALA A 78 10.26 -2.89 -1.50
CA ALA A 78 10.29 -2.61 -2.94
C ALA A 78 9.61 -3.70 -3.77
N GLY A 79 8.75 -3.31 -4.72
CA GLY A 79 8.00 -4.23 -5.58
C GLY A 79 6.95 -5.09 -4.89
N ALA A 80 6.76 -4.95 -3.57
CA ALA A 80 5.80 -5.77 -2.84
C ALA A 80 4.35 -5.37 -3.19
N SER A 81 3.50 -6.38 -3.34
CA SER A 81 2.08 -6.21 -3.54
C SER A 81 1.33 -7.43 -3.03
N VAL A 82 0.05 -7.27 -2.73
CA VAL A 82 -0.84 -8.31 -2.21
C VAL A 82 -2.17 -8.17 -2.94
N GLN A 83 -2.80 -9.29 -3.26
CA GLN A 83 -4.12 -9.27 -3.89
C GLN A 83 -5.20 -9.49 -2.84
N LEU A 84 -6.20 -8.61 -2.82
CA LEU A 84 -7.43 -8.83 -2.05
C LEU A 84 -8.30 -9.84 -2.79
N VAL A 85 -8.39 -11.07 -2.31
CA VAL A 85 -9.06 -12.17 -3.03
C VAL A 85 -10.56 -12.19 -2.74
N ALA A 86 -10.92 -12.14 -1.46
CA ALA A 86 -12.29 -12.26 -1.01
C ALA A 86 -12.55 -11.41 0.24
N LYS A 87 -13.82 -11.17 0.52
CA LYS A 87 -14.30 -10.60 1.77
C LYS A 87 -15.36 -11.54 2.32
N ASP A 88 -15.11 -12.11 3.49
CA ASP A 88 -15.98 -13.09 4.11
C ASP A 88 -16.25 -12.68 5.56
N GLY A 89 -17.52 -12.43 5.87
CA GLY A 89 -17.95 -11.91 7.16
C GLY A 89 -17.15 -10.67 7.60
N PRO A 90 -16.46 -10.71 8.75
CA PRO A 90 -15.64 -9.60 9.25
C PRO A 90 -14.19 -9.58 8.71
N TYR A 91 -13.80 -10.55 7.87
CA TYR A 91 -12.42 -10.71 7.41
C TYR A 91 -12.26 -10.51 5.90
N ALA A 92 -11.11 -9.97 5.52
CA ALA A 92 -10.62 -9.89 4.15
C ALA A 92 -9.56 -10.99 3.96
N GLN A 93 -9.66 -11.72 2.86
CA GLN A 93 -8.68 -12.72 2.45
C GLN A 93 -7.64 -12.08 1.54
N LEU A 94 -6.39 -12.09 1.99
CA LEU A 94 -5.25 -11.53 1.29
C LEU A 94 -4.38 -12.65 0.75
N ARG A 95 -4.09 -12.63 -0.56
CA ARG A 95 -3.07 -13.51 -1.16
C ARG A 95 -1.72 -12.83 -1.09
N MET A 96 -0.84 -13.38 -0.27
CA MET A 96 0.53 -12.94 -0.09
C MET A 96 1.38 -13.29 -1.32
N PRO A 97 2.52 -12.60 -1.57
CA PRO A 97 3.48 -12.98 -2.62
C PRO A 97 3.98 -14.43 -2.52
N SER A 98 4.01 -14.98 -1.31
CA SER A 98 4.36 -16.38 -1.05
C SER A 98 3.31 -17.39 -1.52
N GLY A 99 2.13 -16.94 -1.96
CA GLY A 99 0.97 -17.78 -2.26
C GLY A 99 0.09 -18.09 -1.04
N GLU A 100 0.55 -17.75 0.18
CA GLU A 100 -0.24 -17.89 1.41
C GLU A 100 -1.51 -17.03 1.35
N ILE A 101 -2.64 -17.60 1.79
CA ILE A 101 -3.88 -16.84 2.02
C ILE A 101 -3.97 -16.52 3.50
N ARG A 102 -4.09 -15.23 3.80
CA ARG A 102 -4.16 -14.73 5.18
C ARG A 102 -5.41 -13.90 5.40
N ASN A 103 -6.10 -14.18 6.50
CA ASN A 103 -7.26 -13.41 6.95
C ASN A 103 -6.84 -12.18 7.75
N VAL A 104 -7.41 -11.04 7.42
CA VAL A 104 -7.20 -9.75 8.11
C VAL A 104 -8.55 -9.09 8.35
N ASP A 105 -8.71 -8.38 9.47
CA ASP A 105 -9.96 -7.66 9.78
C ASP A 105 -10.30 -6.63 8.69
N LEU A 106 -11.56 -6.59 8.24
CA LEU A 106 -12.02 -5.67 7.18
C LEU A 106 -11.87 -4.18 7.53
N ARG A 107 -11.73 -3.85 8.82
CA ARG A 107 -11.49 -2.49 9.29
C ARG A 107 -10.03 -2.06 9.13
N CYS A 108 -9.11 -2.99 8.91
CA CYS A 108 -7.72 -2.66 8.59
C CYS A 108 -7.63 -1.81 7.33
N ARG A 109 -6.64 -0.93 7.28
CA ARG A 109 -6.37 -0.08 6.12
C ARG A 109 -5.34 -0.70 5.20
N ALA A 110 -5.45 -0.36 3.93
CA ALA A 110 -4.50 -0.70 2.88
C ALA A 110 -4.37 0.45 1.89
N THR A 111 -3.24 0.48 1.19
CA THR A 111 -2.98 1.44 0.11
C THR A 111 -3.14 0.75 -1.23
N VAL A 112 -3.86 1.37 -2.15
CA VAL A 112 -4.11 0.81 -3.47
C VAL A 112 -2.85 0.87 -4.34
N GLY A 113 -2.60 -0.19 -5.08
CA GLY A 113 -1.44 -0.36 -5.95
C GLY A 113 -0.31 -1.16 -5.30
N GLU A 114 0.82 -1.16 -5.99
CA GLU A 114 2.04 -1.89 -5.66
C GLU A 114 3.14 -0.93 -5.19
N VAL A 115 4.06 -1.42 -4.35
CA VAL A 115 5.21 -0.62 -3.91
C VAL A 115 6.17 -0.39 -5.09
N GLY A 116 6.66 0.83 -5.24
CA GLY A 116 7.63 1.18 -6.29
C GLY A 116 8.99 0.52 -6.11
N ASN A 117 9.92 0.89 -7.00
CA ASN A 117 11.30 0.39 -7.02
C ASN A 117 11.44 -1.13 -7.21
N ALA A 118 10.55 -1.77 -7.98
CA ALA A 118 10.58 -3.22 -8.21
C ALA A 118 11.92 -3.74 -8.77
N GLU A 119 12.62 -2.92 -9.55
CA GLU A 119 13.94 -3.25 -10.13
C GLU A 119 15.06 -3.37 -9.09
N GLN A 120 14.82 -3.03 -7.82
CA GLN A 120 15.77 -3.22 -6.73
C GLN A 120 16.32 -4.65 -6.65
N SER A 121 15.50 -5.66 -7.01
CA SER A 121 15.93 -7.07 -7.04
C SER A 121 17.00 -7.37 -8.10
N ASN A 122 17.14 -6.52 -9.11
CA ASN A 122 18.01 -6.76 -10.26
C ASN A 122 19.38 -6.07 -10.10
N ILE A 123 19.62 -5.42 -8.97
CA ILE A 123 20.89 -4.74 -8.70
C ILE A 123 21.98 -5.79 -8.46
N ASN A 124 22.99 -5.80 -9.33
CA ASN A 124 24.23 -6.54 -9.13
C ASN A 124 25.23 -5.65 -8.37
N TRP A 125 25.75 -6.13 -7.25
CA TRP A 125 26.70 -5.41 -6.41
C TRP A 125 28.16 -5.56 -6.84
N GLY A 126 28.44 -6.40 -7.84
CA GLY A 126 29.78 -6.75 -8.32
C GLY A 126 29.96 -8.24 -8.39
#